data_AF-A0A3M2GUR7-F1
#
_entry.id   AF-A0A3M2GUR7-F1
#
_cell.length_a   1.000
_cell.length_b   1.000
_cell.length_c   1.000
_cell.angle_alpha   90.00
_cell.angle_beta   90.00
_cell.angle_gamma   90.00
#
_symmetry.space_group_name_H-M   'P 1'
#
loop_
_entity.id
_entity.type
_entity.pdbx_description
1 polymer ?
#
loop_
_entity_poly.entity_id
_entity_poly.type
_entity_poly.pdbx_seq_one_letter_code
_entity_poly.pdbx_strand_id
1 'polypeptide(L)'
;VHPELAGVLPGFGRQDPNPWGLGPEIRGSKTPHWTGRSNSPATYGHFGRSGTLAWTDPATDVTLVALTDEPFGPWAAAAWPALADAVLERWGRRSAG
;
A
#
# COMPACT_ATOMS: atom_id res chain seq x y z
N VAL A 1 9.24 -1.02 -18.55
CA VAL A 1 8.15 -1.14 -17.54
C VAL A 1 6.97 -0.36 -18.09
N HIS A 2 5.76 -0.92 -18.06
CA HIS A 2 4.55 -0.31 -18.62
C HIS A 2 3.62 0.15 -17.48
N PRO A 3 3.86 1.33 -16.86
CA PRO A 3 3.10 1.80 -15.70
C PRO A 3 1.63 2.07 -15.99
N GLU A 4 1.25 2.20 -17.26
CA GLU A 4 -0.10 2.48 -17.76
C GLU A 4 -1.00 1.24 -17.87
N LEU A 5 -0.46 0.04 -17.72
CA LEU A 5 -1.25 -1.18 -17.93
C LEU A 5 -2.27 -1.37 -16.81
N ALA A 6 -3.51 -1.63 -17.20
CA ALA A 6 -4.53 -2.15 -16.29
C ALA A 6 -4.17 -3.57 -15.83
N GLY A 7 -4.67 -3.96 -14.65
CA GLY A 7 -4.48 -5.29 -14.10
C GLY A 7 -5.42 -5.58 -12.94
N VAL A 8 -5.25 -6.73 -12.31
CA VAL A 8 -6.02 -7.11 -11.11
C VAL A 8 -5.08 -7.08 -9.91
N LEU A 9 -5.47 -6.34 -8.88
CA LEU A 9 -4.87 -6.43 -7.55
C LEU A 9 -5.65 -7.48 -6.76
N PRO A 10 -5.06 -8.66 -6.45
CA PRO A 10 -5.78 -9.73 -5.77
C PRO A 10 -6.44 -9.25 -4.47
N GLY A 11 -7.73 -9.50 -4.28
CA GLY A 11 -8.49 -9.01 -3.12
C GLY A 11 -9.04 -7.58 -3.25
N PHE A 12 -8.58 -6.79 -4.22
CA PHE A 12 -9.03 -5.41 -4.45
C PHE A 12 -9.57 -5.17 -5.87
N GLY A 13 -9.61 -6.20 -6.71
CA GLY A 13 -10.24 -6.15 -8.03
C GLY A 13 -9.39 -5.50 -9.12
N ARG A 14 -10.04 -5.09 -10.21
CA ARG A 14 -9.38 -4.44 -11.35
C ARG A 14 -8.90 -3.04 -10.95
N GLN A 15 -7.69 -2.70 -11.37
CA GLN A 15 -7.06 -1.38 -11.22
C GLN A 15 -6.58 -0.89 -12.60
N ASP A 16 -6.81 0.38 -12.89
CA ASP A 16 -6.53 1.01 -14.18
C ASP A 16 -6.00 2.44 -13.96
N PRO A 17 -4.68 2.66 -13.96
CA PRO A 17 -3.62 1.67 -14.16
C PRO A 17 -3.36 0.78 -12.93
N ASN A 18 -2.64 -0.34 -13.12
CA ASN A 18 -2.13 -1.23 -12.06
C ASN A 18 -0.58 -1.22 -12.02
N PRO A 19 0.06 -0.09 -11.66
CA PRO A 19 1.51 0.05 -11.76
C PRO A 19 2.27 -0.91 -10.84
N TRP A 20 3.39 -1.42 -11.38
CA TRP A 20 4.36 -2.28 -10.70
C TRP A 20 5.77 -1.80 -11.00
N GLY A 21 6.66 -1.92 -10.02
CA GLY A 21 8.09 -1.72 -10.18
C GLY A 21 8.80 -3.00 -10.64
N LEU A 22 10.10 -3.09 -10.35
CA LEU A 22 10.90 -4.31 -10.57
C LEU A 22 10.71 -5.31 -9.40
N GLY A 23 9.47 -5.74 -9.17
CA GLY A 23 9.10 -6.68 -8.10
C GLY A 23 8.16 -6.12 -7.03
N PRO A 24 8.32 -4.89 -6.53
CA PRO A 24 7.33 -4.28 -5.64
C PRO A 24 6.11 -3.78 -6.40
N GLU A 25 4.94 -3.87 -5.77
CA GLU A 25 3.77 -3.11 -6.17
C GLU A 25 4.04 -1.61 -5.97
N ILE A 26 3.54 -0.77 -6.87
CA ILE A 26 3.45 0.69 -6.68
C ILE A 26 1.98 1.05 -6.44
N ARG A 27 1.68 1.87 -5.42
CA ARG A 27 0.31 2.26 -5.07
C ARG A 27 -0.37 3.02 -6.21
N GLY A 28 0.29 4.02 -6.77
CA GLY A 28 -0.32 4.92 -7.75
C GLY A 28 -1.63 5.52 -7.21
N SER A 29 -2.66 5.46 -8.03
CA SER A 29 -4.02 5.93 -7.72
C SER A 29 -5.01 4.79 -7.47
N LYS A 30 -4.53 3.58 -7.16
CA LYS A 30 -5.39 2.41 -6.97
C LYS A 30 -6.43 2.64 -5.87
N THR A 31 -7.67 2.21 -6.14
CA THR A 31 -8.77 2.26 -5.18
C THR A 31 -9.79 1.15 -5.48
N PRO A 32 -10.23 0.37 -4.49
CA PRO A 32 -9.72 0.28 -3.11
C PRO A 32 -8.27 -0.26 -3.04
N HIS A 33 -7.59 -0.09 -1.91
CA HIS A 33 -6.18 -0.50 -1.74
C HIS A 33 -5.85 -0.92 -0.29
N TRP A 34 -4.77 -1.67 -0.09
CA TRP A 34 -4.31 -2.17 1.22
C TRP A 34 -3.47 -1.16 2.01
N THR A 35 -2.97 -0.11 1.36
CA THR A 35 -2.29 1.03 2.02
C THR A 35 -3.29 2.10 2.44
N GLY A 36 -2.82 3.08 3.21
CA GLY A 36 -3.63 4.19 3.69
C GLY A 36 -4.09 5.13 2.58
N ARG A 37 -5.11 5.94 2.90
CA ARG A 37 -5.57 7.03 2.05
C ARG A 37 -4.54 8.15 1.98
N SER A 38 -3.80 8.36 3.07
CA SER A 38 -2.74 9.35 3.20
C SER A 38 -1.41 8.93 2.58
N ASN A 39 -1.24 7.65 2.22
CA ASN A 39 -0.06 7.19 1.49
C ASN A 39 0.07 7.94 0.16
N SER A 40 1.28 8.35 -0.18
CA SER A 40 1.56 9.00 -1.46
C SER A 40 1.39 8.02 -2.62
N PRO A 41 1.08 8.50 -3.84
CA PRO A 41 1.06 7.65 -5.04
C PRO A 41 2.38 6.93 -5.32
N ALA A 42 3.50 7.44 -4.79
CA ALA A 42 4.83 6.86 -4.91
C ALA A 42 5.11 5.74 -3.89
N THR A 43 4.18 5.46 -2.97
CA THR A 43 4.30 4.34 -2.02
C THR A 43 4.50 3.03 -2.77
N TYR A 44 5.48 2.24 -2.36
CA TYR A 44 5.76 0.93 -2.95
C TYR A 44 5.94 -0.13 -1.87
N GLY A 45 5.68 -1.39 -2.22
CA GLY A 45 5.76 -2.49 -1.26
C GLY A 45 5.11 -3.77 -1.75
N HIS A 46 4.66 -4.60 -0.81
CA HIS A 46 3.91 -5.81 -1.10
C HIS A 46 3.08 -6.23 0.11
N PHE A 47 1.93 -6.87 -0.12
CA PHE A 47 1.19 -7.60 0.92
C PHE A 47 1.06 -9.08 0.57
N GLY A 48 0.99 -9.94 1.58
CA GLY A 48 0.88 -11.38 1.44
C GLY A 48 -0.47 -11.90 1.94
N ARG A 49 -0.99 -12.93 1.27
CA ARG A 49 -2.20 -13.63 1.72
C ARG A 49 -2.08 -14.24 3.13
N SER A 50 -0.86 -14.43 3.62
CA SER A 50 -0.57 -14.92 4.96
C SER A 50 -0.75 -13.87 6.07
N GLY A 51 -1.34 -12.70 5.79
CA GLY A 51 -1.56 -11.66 6.81
C GLY A 51 -0.37 -10.74 7.01
N THR A 52 0.39 -10.48 5.94
CA THR A 52 1.63 -9.70 6.03
C THR A 52 1.58 -8.51 5.09
N LEU A 53 2.19 -7.41 5.50
CA LEU A 53 2.39 -6.24 4.64
C LEU A 53 3.73 -5.58 4.92
N ALA A 54 4.32 -5.03 3.87
CA ALA A 54 5.45 -4.12 3.97
C ALA A 54 5.28 -3.03 2.90
N TRP A 55 5.39 -1.77 3.29
CA TRP A 55 5.43 -0.65 2.36
C TRP A 55 6.39 0.44 2.83
N THR A 56 6.92 1.18 1.87
CA THR A 56 7.69 2.42 2.08
C THR A 56 7.01 3.55 1.33
N ASP A 57 6.74 4.66 2.03
CA ASP A 57 6.25 5.90 1.45
C ASP A 57 7.40 6.91 1.38
N PRO A 58 7.99 7.12 0.19
CA PRO A 58 9.14 8.02 0.04
C PRO A 58 8.79 9.49 0.25
N ALA A 59 7.51 9.87 0.16
CA ALA A 59 7.10 11.26 0.35
C ALA A 59 7.10 11.68 1.83
N THR A 60 7.00 10.71 2.74
CA THR A 60 6.94 10.94 4.19
C THR A 60 8.13 10.35 4.95
N ASP A 61 9.04 9.65 4.24
CA ASP A 61 10.19 8.93 4.80
C ASP A 61 9.77 7.92 5.89
N VAL A 62 8.68 7.18 5.62
CA VAL A 62 8.13 6.17 6.54
C VAL A 62 8.05 4.81 5.86
N THR A 63 8.43 3.78 6.60
CA THR A 63 8.24 2.38 6.24
C THR A 63 7.40 1.70 7.32
N LEU A 64 6.38 0.95 6.91
CA LEU A 64 5.58 0.09 7.79
C LEU A 64 5.77 -1.37 7.40
N VAL A 65 5.99 -2.21 8.41
CA VAL A 65 5.96 -3.67 8.29
C VAL A 65 5.01 -4.21 9.35
N ALA A 66 4.09 -5.08 8.95
CA ALA A 66 3.22 -5.80 9.88
C ALA A 66 3.12 -7.28 9.49
N LEU A 67 3.11 -8.15 10.50
CA LEU A 67 2.96 -9.59 10.40
C LEU A 67 1.87 -9.99 11.38
N THR A 68 0.87 -10.75 10.91
CA THR A 68 -0.19 -11.30 11.74
C THR A 68 -0.25 -12.82 11.63
N ASP A 69 -0.98 -13.45 12.54
CA ASP A 69 -1.31 -14.87 12.53
C ASP A 69 -2.65 -15.15 11.81
N GLU A 70 -3.44 -14.13 11.48
CA GLU A 70 -4.66 -14.25 10.68
C GLU A 70 -4.40 -14.02 9.17
N PRO A 71 -4.86 -14.91 8.26
CA PRO A 71 -4.75 -14.71 6.82
C PRO A 71 -5.49 -13.46 6.32
N PHE A 72 -5.06 -12.92 5.17
CA PHE A 72 -5.72 -11.79 4.52
C PHE A 72 -7.20 -12.06 4.24
N GLY A 73 -8.06 -11.10 4.59
CA GLY A 73 -9.50 -11.15 4.36
C GLY A 73 -10.15 -9.78 4.59
N PRO A 74 -11.49 -9.73 4.77
CA PRO A 74 -12.21 -8.48 5.00
C PRO A 74 -11.71 -7.67 6.20
N TRP A 75 -11.24 -8.34 7.26
CA TRP A 75 -10.65 -7.66 8.43
C TRP A 75 -9.42 -6.84 8.04
N ALA A 76 -8.52 -7.40 7.23
CA ALA A 76 -7.28 -6.77 6.78
C ALA A 76 -7.57 -5.61 5.84
N ALA A 77 -8.50 -5.79 4.89
CA ALA A 77 -8.92 -4.75 3.96
C ALA A 77 -9.52 -3.52 4.68
N ALA A 78 -10.09 -3.70 5.88
CA ALA A 78 -10.57 -2.60 6.73
C ALA A 78 -9.47 -2.03 7.64
N ALA A 79 -8.70 -2.89 8.31
CA ALA A 79 -7.75 -2.49 9.36
C ALA A 79 -6.46 -1.89 8.82
N TRP A 80 -5.90 -2.44 7.72
CA TRP A 80 -4.59 -2.02 7.23
C TRP A 80 -4.55 -0.58 6.71
N PRO A 81 -5.55 -0.07 5.95
CA PRO A 81 -5.56 1.34 5.56
C PRO A 81 -5.65 2.28 6.77
N ALA A 82 -6.43 1.92 7.80
CA ALA A 82 -6.54 2.70 9.03
C ALA A 82 -5.23 2.73 9.83
N LEU A 83 -4.56 1.57 9.94
CA LEU A 83 -3.23 1.48 10.56
C LEU A 83 -2.21 2.34 9.80
N ALA A 84 -2.18 2.24 8.47
CA ALA A 84 -1.26 3.01 7.64
C ALA A 84 -1.48 4.52 7.79
N ASP A 85 -2.74 4.97 7.76
CA ASP A 85 -3.08 6.38 7.99
C ASP A 85 -2.60 6.85 9.38
N ALA A 86 -2.83 6.07 10.44
CA ALA A 86 -2.38 6.39 11.80
C ALA A 86 -0.85 6.43 11.94
N VAL A 87 -0.14 5.53 11.26
CA VAL A 87 1.34 5.51 11.24
C VAL A 87 1.87 6.76 10.54
N LEU A 88 1.32 7.12 9.37
CA LEU A 88 1.72 8.32 8.64
C LEU A 88 1.40 9.60 9.41
N GLU A 89 0.25 9.67 10.08
CA GLU A 89 -0.10 10.82 10.93
C GLU A 89 0.91 10.99 12.08
N ARG A 90 1.31 9.90 12.72
CA ARG A 90 2.19 9.95 13.89
C ARG A 90 3.66 10.13 13.55
N TRP A 91 4.12 9.58 12.43
CA TRP A 91 5.56 9.46 12.12
C TRP A 91 5.97 10.10 10.79
N GLY A 92 5.01 10.50 9.95
CA GLY A 92 5.29 11.11 8.67
C GLY A 92 6.03 12.42 8.84
N ARG A 93 7.27 12.47 8.39
CA ARG A 93 7.97 13.74 8.24
C ARG A 93 7.44 14.41 6.99
N ARG A 94 6.95 15.64 7.11
CA ARG A 94 6.69 16.46 5.93
C ARG A 94 8.05 16.93 5.44
N SER A 95 8.44 16.54 4.22
CA SER A 95 9.61 17.11 3.58
C SER A 95 9.50 18.64 3.61
N ALA A 96 10.50 19.31 4.17
CA ALA A 96 10.63 20.75 4.00
C ALA A 96 10.83 21.00 2.50
N GLY A 97 9.84 21.63 1.88
CA GLY A 97 9.95 22.14 0.50
C GLY A 97 10.86 23.35 0.44
#